data_AF-A0A482RM20-F1
#
_entry.id   AF-A0A482RM20-F1
#
_cell.length_a   1.000
_cell.length_b   1.000
_cell.length_c   1.000
_cell.angle_alpha   90.00
_cell.angle_beta   90.00
_cell.angle_gamma   90.00
#
_symmetry.space_group_name_H-M   'P 1'
#
loop_
_entity.id
_entity.type
_entity.pdbx_description
1 polymer ?
#
loop_
_entity_poly.entity_id
_entity_poly.type
_entity_poly.pdbx_seq_one_letter_code
_entity_poly.pdbx_strand_id
1 'polypeptide(L)'
;MRSSLVCARTHQQCALSVQSRIRITTGAKELDAILGGGIETGSVTEVFGEFRCGKSQLCATLAVTSQLSREHGGGSGKVIILDTENA
;
A
#
# COMPACT_ATOMS: atom_id res chain seq x y z
N MET A 1 34.82 24.08 -6.68
CA MET A 1 34.48 22.76 -7.28
C MET A 1 33.92 21.79 -6.24
N ARG A 2 32.65 21.92 -5.83
CA ARG A 2 31.99 21.01 -4.86
C ARG A 2 30.47 20.86 -5.14
N SER A 3 30.04 20.45 -6.35
CA SER A 3 28.60 20.26 -6.63
C SER A 3 28.19 18.91 -7.23
N SER A 4 29.07 17.94 -7.36
CA SER A 4 28.76 16.64 -7.99
C SER A 4 28.37 15.51 -7.02
N LEU A 5 28.43 15.70 -5.70
CA LEU A 5 28.19 14.65 -4.70
C LEU A 5 26.75 14.50 -4.19
N VAL A 6 25.83 15.41 -4.56
CA VAL A 6 24.43 15.34 -4.11
C VAL A 6 23.63 14.30 -4.90
N CYS A 7 23.87 14.18 -6.21
CA CYS A 7 23.09 13.30 -7.10
C CYS A 7 23.30 11.79 -6.85
N ALA A 8 24.52 11.38 -6.49
CA ALA A 8 24.84 9.96 -6.24
C ALA A 8 24.25 9.43 -4.91
N ARG A 9 23.99 10.28 -3.91
CA ARG A 9 23.40 9.85 -2.63
C ARG A 9 21.90 9.63 -2.72
N THR A 10 21.18 10.42 -3.52
CA THR A 10 19.72 10.31 -3.67
C THR A 10 19.31 8.99 -4.31
N HIS A 11 20.01 8.54 -5.37
CA HIS A 11 19.72 7.26 -6.02
C HIS A 11 19.95 6.06 -5.08
N GLN A 12 21.03 6.09 -4.29
CA GLN A 12 21.35 4.99 -3.37
C GLN A 12 20.43 4.95 -2.14
N GLN A 13 19.93 6.11 -1.67
CA GLN A 13 18.90 6.18 -0.64
C GLN A 13 17.53 5.65 -1.11
N CYS A 14 17.14 5.89 -2.37
CA CYS A 14 15.92 5.31 -2.95
C CYS A 14 15.98 3.78 -3.05
N ALA A 15 17.14 3.20 -3.37
CA ALA A 15 17.29 1.74 -3.42
C ALA A 15 17.20 1.09 -2.02
N LEU A 16 17.71 1.77 -0.99
CA LEU A 16 17.66 1.30 0.40
C LEU A 16 16.24 1.41 1.01
N SER A 17 15.41 2.36 0.55
CA SER A 17 14.04 2.54 1.08
C SER A 17 13.06 1.44 0.65
N VAL A 18 13.40 0.66 -0.39
CA VAL A 18 12.57 -0.48 -0.84
C VAL A 18 12.61 -1.63 0.19
N GLN A 19 13.65 -1.70 1.02
CA GLN A 19 13.89 -2.83 1.92
C GLN A 19 13.01 -2.82 3.19
N SER A 20 12.30 -1.73 3.50
CA SER A 20 11.50 -1.61 4.73
C SER A 20 10.06 -1.13 4.46
N ARG A 21 9.42 -1.63 3.40
CA ARG A 21 8.04 -1.27 3.08
C ARG A 21 7.04 -2.06 3.93
N ILE A 22 6.03 -1.35 4.42
CA ILE A 22 4.91 -1.94 5.14
C ILE A 22 3.96 -2.55 4.11
N ARG A 23 3.40 -3.72 4.42
CA ARG A 23 2.30 -4.32 3.66
C ARG A 23 1.06 -4.35 4.52
N ILE A 24 -0.05 -3.87 3.97
CA ILE A 24 -1.35 -3.82 4.64
C ILE A 24 -2.13 -5.08 4.28
N THR A 25 -2.59 -5.82 5.28
CA THR A 25 -3.41 -7.02 5.06
C THR A 25 -4.73 -6.66 4.37
N THR A 26 -5.14 -7.50 3.43
CA THR A 26 -6.45 -7.47 2.81
C THR A 26 -7.53 -8.11 3.68
N GLY A 27 -7.14 -8.73 4.81
CA GLY A 27 -8.00 -9.54 5.66
C GLY A 27 -8.24 -10.96 5.14
N ALA A 28 -7.78 -11.28 3.92
CA ALA A 28 -7.86 -12.59 3.31
C ALA A 28 -6.45 -13.17 3.13
N LYS A 29 -6.17 -14.30 3.79
CA LYS A 29 -4.82 -14.90 3.85
C LYS A 29 -4.30 -15.31 2.47
N GLU A 30 -5.19 -15.86 1.64
CA GLU A 30 -4.86 -16.34 0.29
C GLU A 30 -4.55 -15.18 -0.65
N LEU A 31 -5.32 -14.08 -0.54
CA LEU A 31 -5.06 -12.88 -1.33
C LEU A 31 -3.76 -12.19 -0.88
N ASP A 32 -3.51 -12.11 0.43
CA ASP A 32 -2.24 -11.60 0.95
C ASP A 32 -1.06 -12.43 0.44
N ALA A 33 -1.17 -13.76 0.40
CA ALA A 33 -0.13 -14.63 -0.14
C ALA A 33 0.16 -14.34 -1.63
N ILE A 34 -0.89 -14.17 -2.45
CA ILE A 34 -0.75 -13.80 -3.87
C ILE A 34 -0.06 -12.43 -4.03
N LEU A 35 -0.36 -11.48 -3.13
CA LEU A 35 0.22 -10.13 -3.13
C LEU A 35 1.60 -10.04 -2.44
N GLY A 36 2.16 -11.15 -1.95
CA GLY A 36 3.45 -11.16 -1.26
C GLY A 36 3.42 -10.56 0.16
N GLY A 37 2.29 -10.69 0.85
CA GLY A 37 2.06 -10.25 2.23
C GLY A 37 1.02 -9.14 2.40
N GLY A 38 0.32 -8.75 1.33
CA GLY A 38 -0.71 -7.70 1.34
C GLY A 38 -0.38 -6.51 0.43
N ILE A 39 -1.12 -5.42 0.57
CA ILE A 39 -0.98 -4.21 -0.25
C ILE A 39 0.27 -3.43 0.15
N GLU A 40 1.20 -3.25 -0.77
CA GLU A 40 2.50 -2.62 -0.53
C GLU A 40 2.43 -1.09 -0.49
N THR A 41 3.01 -0.51 0.57
CA THR A 41 3.17 0.94 0.70
C THR A 41 4.25 1.50 -0.23
N GLY A 42 4.08 2.74 -0.71
CA GLY A 42 5.02 3.37 -1.64
C GLY A 42 4.91 2.90 -3.08
N SER A 43 3.87 2.13 -3.39
CA SER A 43 3.44 1.75 -4.75
C SER A 43 1.96 2.05 -4.93
N VAL A 44 1.51 2.08 -6.18
CA VAL A 44 0.09 2.11 -6.53
C VAL A 44 -0.34 0.69 -6.88
N THR A 45 -1.45 0.23 -6.29
CA THR A 45 -2.06 -1.06 -6.60
C THR A 45 -3.41 -0.82 -7.26
N GLU A 46 -3.59 -1.33 -8.48
CA GLU A 46 -4.84 -1.23 -9.23
C GLU A 46 -5.66 -2.51 -9.06
N VAL A 47 -6.95 -2.37 -8.75
CA VAL A 47 -7.91 -3.48 -8.64
C VAL A 47 -8.99 -3.28 -9.69
N PHE A 48 -9.01 -4.13 -10.71
CA PHE A 48 -9.95 -4.06 -11.83
C PHE A 48 -10.87 -5.29 -11.89
N GLY A 49 -12.02 -5.15 -12.55
CA GLY A 49 -12.99 -6.24 -12.76
C GLY A 49 -14.44 -5.75 -12.86
N GLU A 50 -15.36 -6.66 -13.15
CA GLU A 50 -16.79 -6.36 -13.34
C GLU A 50 -17.48 -5.82 -12.08
N PHE A 51 -18.68 -5.26 -12.23
CA PHE A 51 -19.50 -4.86 -11.09
C PHE A 51 -19.71 -6.07 -10.15
N ARG A 52 -19.71 -5.81 -8.83
CA ARG A 52 -19.94 -6.83 -7.80
C ARG A 52 -18.84 -7.90 -7.65
N CYS A 53 -17.65 -7.72 -8.24
CA CYS A 53 -16.50 -8.60 -8.01
C CYS A 53 -15.68 -8.30 -6.72
N GLY A 54 -16.17 -7.42 -5.85
CA GLY A 54 -15.56 -7.15 -4.54
C GLY A 54 -14.59 -5.97 -4.47
N LYS A 55 -14.42 -5.17 -5.53
CA LYS A 55 -13.51 -4.00 -5.54
C LYS A 55 -13.81 -2.99 -4.42
N SER A 56 -15.04 -2.48 -4.37
CA SER A 56 -15.45 -1.49 -3.36
C SER A 56 -15.41 -2.08 -1.94
N GLN A 57 -15.69 -3.38 -1.80
CA GLN A 57 -15.56 -4.10 -0.52
C GLN A 57 -14.09 -4.16 -0.07
N LEU A 58 -13.17 -4.47 -0.99
CA LEU A 58 -11.73 -4.47 -0.70
C LEU A 58 -11.26 -3.08 -0.29
N CYS A 59 -11.71 -2.01 -0.96
CA CYS A 59 -11.41 -0.63 -0.55
C CYS A 59 -11.89 -0.33 0.88
N ALA A 60 -13.11 -0.74 1.23
CA ALA A 60 -13.65 -0.55 2.58
C ALA A 60 -12.88 -1.35 3.63
N THR A 61 -12.51 -2.61 3.35
CA THR A 61 -11.68 -3.42 4.23
C THR A 61 -10.31 -2.78 4.44
N LEU A 62 -9.65 -2.34 3.36
CA LEU A 62 -8.35 -1.65 3.43
C LEU A 62 -8.44 -0.34 4.23
N ALA A 63 -9.57 0.34 4.19
CA ALA A 63 -9.78 1.54 4.98
C ALA A 63 -9.71 1.27 6.49
N VAL A 64 -10.14 0.09 6.92
CA VAL A 64 -10.08 -0.35 8.32
C VAL A 64 -8.72 -0.97 8.63
N THR A 65 -8.23 -1.92 7.82
CA THR A 65 -6.99 -2.65 8.11
C THR A 65 -5.77 -1.72 8.12
N SER A 66 -5.76 -0.66 7.32
CA SER A 66 -4.70 0.38 7.36
C SER A 66 -4.57 1.08 8.72
N GLN A 67 -5.64 1.13 9.51
CA GLN A 67 -5.67 1.77 10.84
C GLN A 67 -5.15 0.85 11.95
N LEU A 68 -5.09 -0.47 11.71
CA LEU A 68 -4.60 -1.44 12.68
C LEU A 68 -3.11 -1.21 12.99
N SER A 69 -2.65 -1.78 14.12
CA SER A 69 -1.22 -1.80 14.43
C SER A 69 -0.46 -2.72 13.47
N ARG A 70 0.86 -2.51 13.37
CA ARG A 70 1.72 -3.31 12.49
C ARG A 70 1.72 -4.81 12.83
N GLU A 71 1.63 -5.15 14.12
CA GLU A 71 1.50 -6.52 14.61
C GLU A 71 0.24 -7.24 14.07
N HIS A 72 -0.81 -6.47 13.74
CA HIS A 72 -2.06 -6.97 13.17
C HIS A 72 -2.14 -6.74 11.65
N GLY A 73 -1.01 -6.52 10.97
CA GLY A 73 -0.94 -6.32 9.53
C GLY A 73 -1.42 -4.95 9.04
N GLY A 74 -1.50 -3.95 9.93
CA GLY A 74 -1.89 -2.57 9.58
C GLY A 74 -0.73 -1.59 9.49
N GLY A 75 -1.05 -0.35 9.13
CA GLY A 75 -0.09 0.74 8.96
C GLY A 75 -0.10 1.78 10.07
N SER A 76 -1.02 1.67 11.03
CA SER A 76 -1.33 2.70 12.03
C SER A 76 -1.57 4.09 11.40
N GLY A 77 -2.18 4.08 10.22
CA GLY A 77 -2.39 5.28 9.39
C GLY A 77 -3.84 5.73 9.35
N LYS A 78 -4.06 6.91 8.77
CA LYS A 78 -5.39 7.41 8.39
C LYS A 78 -5.65 7.10 6.92
N VAL A 79 -6.92 6.99 6.55
CA VAL A 79 -7.34 6.67 5.18
C VAL A 79 -8.22 7.76 4.62
N ILE A 80 -8.00 8.07 3.34
CA ILE A 80 -8.86 8.95 2.53
C ILE A 80 -9.50 8.05 1.47
N ILE A 81 -10.84 8.00 1.45
CA ILE A 81 -11.59 7.35 0.39
C ILE A 81 -12.10 8.44 -0.55
N LEU A 82 -11.79 8.31 -1.83
CA LEU A 82 -12.34 9.14 -2.89
C LEU A 82 -13.38 8.28 -3.62
N ASP A 83 -14.65 8.59 -3.41
CA ASP A 83 -15.77 7.90 -4.05
C ASP A 83 -16.21 8.69 -5.29
N THR A 84 -16.31 8.02 -6.43
CA THR A 84 -16.74 8.59 -7.72
C THR A 84 -18.06 8.03 -8.20
N GLU A 85 -18.64 7.05 -7.50
CA GLU A 85 -19.84 6.32 -7.95
C GLU A 85 -21.09 6.72 -7.15
N ASN A 86 -20.93 7.20 -5.91
CA ASN A 86 -22.06 7.69 -5.09
C ASN A 86 -22.06 9.22 -5.02
N ALA A 87 -22.71 9.86 -6.00
CA ALA A 87 -23.06 11.28 -6.00
C ALA A 87 -24.57 11.47 -5.83
#